data_AF-A0A2V9VVK8-F1
#
_entry.id   AF-A0A2V9VVK8-F1
#
_cell.length_a   1.000
_cell.length_b   1.000
_cell.length_c   1.000
_cell.angle_alpha   90.00
_cell.angle_beta   90.00
_cell.angle_gamma   90.00
#
_symmetry.space_group_name_H-M   'P 1'
#
loop_
_entity.id
_entity.type
_entity.pdbx_description
1 polymer ?
#
loop_
_entity_poly.entity_id
_entity_poly.type
_entity_poly.pdbx_seq_one_letter_code
_entity_poly.pdbx_strand_id
1 'polypeptide(L)'
;MKVRQCIIAIVLVLLVAAAIIGMFWTRELPSPNEDASASPAKKTAGQKGPAAQRPLVDQRPLLTARRMAAMASTPDEQTLAHDALKVGDHEVDLAFFDALRTAEENPPPLSPEAKQLLERKNKAEQVLKDDQDNVAQLTRKLAAAPESKKDNL
;
A
#
# COMPACT_ATOMS: atom_id res chain seq x y z
N MET A 1 -54.58 -18.34 -32.54
CA MET A 1 -53.44 -18.82 -31.74
C MET A 1 -52.17 -17.93 -31.81
N LYS A 2 -51.92 -17.16 -32.88
CA LYS A 2 -50.68 -16.37 -33.05
C LYS A 2 -50.65 -15.00 -32.35
N VAL A 3 -51.81 -14.34 -32.21
CA VAL A 3 -51.89 -12.98 -31.63
C VAL A 3 -51.53 -12.97 -30.13
N ARG A 4 -51.99 -13.97 -29.37
CA ARG A 4 -51.67 -14.09 -27.95
C ARG A 4 -50.17 -14.34 -27.72
N GLN A 5 -49.53 -15.13 -28.58
CA GLN A 5 -48.09 -15.38 -28.53
C GLN A 5 -47.27 -14.13 -28.89
N CYS A 6 -47.71 -13.33 -29.88
CA CYS A 6 -47.11 -12.04 -30.19
C CYS A 6 -47.21 -11.05 -29.02
N ILE A 7 -48.38 -10.98 -28.36
CA ILE A 7 -48.57 -10.10 -27.18
C ILE A 7 -47.63 -10.53 -26.04
N ILE A 8 -47.55 -11.84 -25.76
CA ILE A 8 -46.64 -12.36 -24.71
C ILE A 8 -45.18 -12.05 -25.04
N ALA A 9 -44.76 -12.23 -26.30
CA ALA A 9 -43.40 -11.91 -26.73
C ALA A 9 -43.07 -10.42 -26.57
N ILE A 10 -44.00 -9.53 -26.94
CA ILE A 10 -43.83 -8.09 -26.78
C ILE A 10 -43.71 -7.72 -25.29
N VAL A 11 -44.56 -8.30 -24.43
CA VAL A 11 -44.51 -8.06 -22.98
C VAL A 11 -43.20 -8.55 -22.37
N LEU A 12 -42.70 -9.71 -22.79
CA LEU A 12 -41.41 -10.24 -22.34
C LEU A 12 -40.25 -9.33 -22.73
N VAL A 13 -40.25 -8.84 -23.97
CA VAL A 13 -39.22 -7.89 -24.44
C VAL A 13 -39.29 -6.58 -23.65
N LEU A 14 -40.49 -6.08 -23.35
CA LEU A 14 -40.67 -4.88 -22.52
C LEU A 14 -40.16 -5.07 -21.09
N LEU A 15 -40.42 -6.24 -20.48
CA LEU A 15 -39.91 -6.58 -19.15
C LEU A 15 -38.39 -6.66 -19.12
N VAL A 16 -37.79 -7.26 -20.14
CA VAL A 16 -36.32 -7.33 -20.28
C VAL A 16 -35.73 -5.93 -20.47
N ALA A 17 -36.34 -5.10 -21.30
CA ALA A 17 -35.90 -3.72 -21.49
C ALA A 17 -35.99 -2.91 -20.19
N ALA A 18 -37.08 -3.05 -19.42
CA ALA A 18 -37.23 -2.42 -18.13
C ALA A 18 -36.19 -2.90 -17.11
N ALA A 19 -35.86 -4.20 -17.09
CA ALA A 19 -34.81 -4.75 -16.24
C ALA A 19 -33.42 -4.23 -16.61
N ILE A 20 -33.11 -4.09 -17.90
CA ILE A 20 -31.85 -3.50 -18.38
C ILE A 20 -31.77 -2.02 -18.01
N ILE A 21 -32.85 -1.26 -18.19
CA ILE A 21 -32.92 0.15 -17.82
C ILE A 21 -32.76 0.30 -16.30
N GLY A 22 -33.42 -0.54 -15.50
CA GLY A 22 -33.23 -0.60 -14.05
C GLY A 22 -31.78 -0.90 -13.67
N MET A 23 -31.14 -1.87 -14.32
CA MET A 23 -29.72 -2.18 -14.08
C MET A 23 -28.80 -1.00 -14.45
N PHE A 24 -29.12 -0.24 -15.50
CA PHE A 24 -28.36 0.95 -15.87
C PHE A 24 -28.62 2.15 -14.96
N TRP A 25 -29.83 2.32 -14.45
CA TRP A 25 -30.15 3.36 -13.47
C TRP A 25 -29.64 3.03 -12.06
N THR A 26 -29.54 1.75 -11.71
CA THR A 26 -28.92 1.29 -10.45
C THR A 26 -27.39 1.25 -10.53
N ARG A 27 -26.81 1.25 -11.75
CA ARG A 27 -25.40 1.60 -11.94
C ARG A 27 -25.27 3.11 -11.78
N GLU A 28 -24.57 3.52 -10.73
CA GLU A 28 -24.19 4.92 -10.41
C GLU A 28 -25.19 5.71 -9.53
N LEU A 29 -25.33 5.24 -8.30
CA LEU A 29 -24.84 6.08 -7.20
C LEU A 29 -23.53 5.44 -6.72
N PRO A 30 -22.38 6.10 -6.87
CA PRO A 30 -21.18 5.70 -6.17
C PRO A 30 -21.44 5.89 -4.68
N SER A 31 -21.79 4.81 -3.98
CA SER A 31 -21.52 4.73 -2.55
C SER A 31 -20.02 5.03 -2.37
N PRO A 32 -19.61 6.02 -1.56
CA PRO A 32 -18.20 6.37 -1.39
C PRO A 32 -17.32 5.28 -0.75
N ASN A 33 -17.83 4.05 -0.61
CA ASN A 33 -17.34 3.03 0.31
C ASN A 33 -17.08 1.65 -0.33
N GLU A 34 -17.17 1.47 -1.65
CA GLU A 34 -16.93 0.17 -2.31
C GLU A 34 -15.70 0.10 -3.23
N ASP A 35 -14.67 0.93 -2.98
CA ASP A 35 -13.36 0.81 -3.64
C ASP A 35 -12.26 0.51 -2.62
N ALA A 36 -12.38 -0.61 -1.91
CA ALA A 36 -11.28 -1.16 -1.14
C ALA A 36 -11.32 -2.69 -1.09
N SER A 37 -11.53 -3.37 -2.23
CA SER A 37 -11.00 -4.72 -2.46
C SER A 37 -11.23 -5.19 -3.91
N ALA A 38 -10.11 -5.41 -4.61
CA ALA A 38 -9.95 -6.25 -5.80
C ALA A 38 -10.50 -5.76 -7.16
N SER A 39 -9.67 -5.05 -7.95
CA SER A 39 -9.25 -5.46 -9.32
C SER A 39 -8.48 -4.36 -10.10
N PRO A 40 -7.71 -4.72 -11.16
CA PRO A 40 -6.52 -3.97 -11.58
C PRO A 40 -6.79 -2.85 -12.61
N ALA A 41 -6.00 -1.79 -12.49
CA ALA A 41 -5.57 -0.84 -13.51
C ALA A 41 -6.55 -0.44 -14.64
N LYS A 42 -7.18 0.74 -14.50
CA LYS A 42 -7.46 1.62 -15.65
C LYS A 42 -6.70 2.92 -15.49
N LYS A 43 -5.58 3.04 -16.21
CA LYS A 43 -4.79 4.26 -16.31
C LYS A 43 -5.60 5.33 -17.05
N THR A 44 -6.29 6.20 -16.33
CA THR A 44 -6.65 7.52 -16.84
C THR A 44 -5.47 8.44 -16.55
N ALA A 45 -4.64 8.63 -17.58
CA ALA A 45 -3.63 9.66 -17.61
C ALA A 45 -4.31 11.04 -17.51
N GLY A 46 -3.77 11.93 -16.68
CA GLY A 46 -4.02 13.36 -16.81
C GLY A 46 -4.69 14.08 -15.64
N GLN A 47 -4.31 13.81 -14.39
CA GLN A 47 -4.35 14.85 -13.36
C GLN A 47 -3.44 14.48 -12.18
N LYS A 48 -2.13 14.74 -12.31
CA LYS A 48 -1.25 14.88 -11.15
C LYS A 48 -1.53 16.24 -10.51
N GLY A 49 -2.65 16.34 -9.78
CA GLY A 49 -2.70 17.27 -8.65
C GLY A 49 -1.59 16.88 -7.65
N PRO A 50 -1.14 17.79 -6.77
CA PRO A 50 -0.22 17.40 -5.71
C PRO A 50 -0.84 16.18 -5.05
N ALA A 51 -0.13 15.05 -5.07
CA ALA A 51 -0.62 13.82 -4.47
C ALA A 51 -0.92 14.19 -3.02
N ALA A 52 -2.20 14.41 -2.72
CA ALA A 52 -2.66 14.62 -1.37
C ALA A 52 -2.11 13.41 -0.65
N GLN A 53 -1.13 13.65 0.22
CA GLN A 53 -0.40 12.61 0.91
C GLN A 53 -1.48 11.76 1.55
N ARG A 54 -1.74 10.58 0.98
CA ARG A 54 -2.76 9.70 1.54
C ARG A 54 -2.29 9.48 2.97
N PRO A 55 -3.13 9.79 3.96
CA PRO A 55 -2.79 9.53 5.35
C PRO A 55 -2.26 8.10 5.43
N LEU A 56 -1.08 7.94 6.04
CA LEU A 56 -0.43 6.62 6.15
C LEU A 56 -1.33 5.63 6.90
N VAL A 57 -2.25 6.16 7.72
CA VAL A 57 -3.29 5.45 8.46
C VAL A 57 -4.63 6.12 8.15
N ASP A 58 -5.66 5.33 7.84
CA ASP A 58 -7.01 5.86 7.65
C ASP A 58 -7.65 6.24 9.00
N GLN A 59 -7.95 7.52 9.18
CA GLN A 59 -8.61 8.07 10.38
C GLN A 59 -10.05 8.53 10.11
N ARG A 60 -10.54 8.35 8.88
CA ARG A 60 -11.87 8.81 8.46
C ARG A 60 -13.00 8.20 9.31
N PRO A 61 -12.97 6.92 9.73
CA PRO A 61 -14.02 6.34 10.56
C PRO A 61 -14.17 7.09 11.89
N LEU A 62 -13.06 7.30 12.60
CA LEU A 62 -13.04 8.02 13.88
C LEU A 62 -13.47 9.49 13.74
N LEU A 63 -13.00 10.19 12.70
CA LEU A 63 -13.40 11.57 12.44
C LEU A 63 -14.90 11.67 12.13
N THR A 64 -15.45 10.70 11.41
CA THR A 64 -16.87 10.63 11.10
C THR A 64 -17.68 10.39 12.35
N ALA A 65 -17.28 9.42 13.18
CA ALA A 65 -17.92 9.14 14.46
C ALA A 65 -17.91 10.36 15.40
N ARG A 66 -16.79 11.10 15.47
CA ARG A 66 -16.70 12.36 16.25
C ARG A 66 -17.65 13.43 15.76
N ARG A 67 -17.81 13.59 14.44
CA ARG A 67 -18.77 14.54 13.86
C ARG A 67 -20.20 14.13 14.18
N MET A 68 -20.53 12.85 14.10
CA MET A 68 -21.86 12.34 14.45
C MET A 68 -22.17 12.52 15.94
N ALA A 69 -21.18 12.27 16.81
CA ALA A 69 -21.32 12.51 18.25
C ALA A 69 -21.59 13.97 18.60
N ALA A 70 -21.02 14.93 17.85
CA ALA A 70 -21.28 16.34 18.05
C ALA A 70 -22.71 16.78 17.66
N MET A 71 -23.43 15.97 16.87
CA MET A 71 -24.80 16.26 16.43
C MET A 71 -25.87 15.51 17.24
N ALA A 72 -25.47 14.50 18.01
CA ALA A 72 -26.38 13.68 18.81
C ALA A 72 -27.03 14.51 19.93
N SER A 73 -28.36 14.62 19.92
CA SER A 73 -29.11 15.45 20.88
C SER A 73 -30.00 14.61 21.80
N THR A 74 -30.49 13.47 21.32
CA THR A 74 -31.30 12.56 22.13
C THR A 74 -30.46 11.50 22.85
N PRO A 75 -30.94 10.90 23.95
CA PRO A 75 -30.21 9.86 24.67
C PRO A 75 -29.83 8.66 23.78
N ASP A 76 -30.76 8.21 22.94
CA ASP A 76 -30.52 7.07 22.03
C ASP A 76 -29.45 7.41 20.98
N GLU A 77 -29.48 8.63 20.41
CA GLU A 77 -28.45 9.11 19.50
C GLU A 77 -27.08 9.22 20.18
N GLN A 78 -27.03 9.62 21.44
CA GLN A 78 -25.79 9.71 22.21
C GLN A 78 -25.18 8.32 22.43
N THR A 79 -26.00 7.32 22.75
CA THR A 79 -25.55 5.93 22.88
C THR A 79 -24.98 5.41 21.56
N LEU A 80 -25.71 5.60 20.45
CA LEU A 80 -25.25 5.19 19.12
C LEU A 80 -23.95 5.90 18.70
N ALA A 81 -23.85 7.21 18.99
CA ALA A 81 -22.64 7.96 18.70
C ALA A 81 -21.44 7.49 19.54
N HIS A 82 -21.66 7.12 20.79
CA HIS A 82 -20.62 6.58 21.65
C HIS A 82 -20.12 5.22 21.16
N ASP A 83 -21.03 4.36 20.69
CA ASP A 83 -20.65 3.09 20.08
C ASP A 83 -19.92 3.27 18.75
N ALA A 84 -20.36 4.22 17.91
CA ALA A 84 -19.64 4.60 16.69
C ALA A 84 -18.23 5.13 17.00
N LEU A 85 -18.02 5.85 18.10
CA LEU A 85 -16.70 6.29 18.54
C LEU A 85 -15.80 5.12 18.94
N LYS A 86 -16.32 4.13 19.68
CA LYS A 86 -15.57 2.92 20.06
C LYS A 86 -15.15 2.13 18.83
N VAL A 87 -16.06 1.94 17.87
CA VAL A 87 -15.75 1.26 16.61
C VAL A 87 -14.72 2.06 15.82
N GLY A 88 -14.92 3.39 15.70
CA GLY A 88 -13.99 4.27 15.01
C GLY A 88 -12.57 4.23 15.57
N ASP A 89 -12.42 4.06 16.89
CA ASP A 89 -11.12 3.91 17.56
C ASP A 89 -10.43 2.59 17.17
N HIS A 90 -11.17 1.47 17.25
CA HIS A 90 -10.65 0.15 16.83
C HIS A 90 -10.28 0.09 15.34
N GLU A 91 -11.02 0.79 14.47
CA GLU A 91 -10.69 0.86 13.04
C GLU A 91 -9.39 1.62 12.79
N VAL A 92 -9.05 2.63 13.61
CA VAL A 92 -7.75 3.33 13.49
C VAL A 92 -6.62 2.40 13.92
N ASP A 93 -6.81 1.63 14.99
CA ASP A 93 -5.82 0.64 15.43
C ASP A 93 -5.58 -0.42 14.34
N LEU A 94 -6.66 -0.94 13.75
CA LEU A 94 -6.58 -1.90 12.65
C LEU A 94 -5.84 -1.32 11.43
N ALA A 95 -6.20 -0.10 11.02
CA ALA A 95 -5.55 0.59 9.91
C ALA A 95 -4.07 0.88 10.21
N PHE A 96 -3.70 1.11 11.47
CA PHE A 96 -2.31 1.26 11.88
C PHE A 96 -1.52 -0.05 11.73
N PHE A 97 -2.08 -1.17 12.17
CA PHE A 97 -1.44 -2.49 11.98
C PHE A 97 -1.28 -2.83 10.51
N ASP A 98 -2.28 -2.55 9.69
CA ASP A 98 -2.22 -2.77 8.24
C ASP A 98 -1.16 -1.87 7.56
N ALA A 99 -1.07 -0.61 7.99
CA ALA A 99 -0.03 0.31 7.53
C ALA A 99 1.37 -0.15 7.91
N LEU A 100 1.55 -0.66 9.15
CA LEU A 100 2.83 -1.20 9.60
C LEU A 100 3.23 -2.42 8.77
N ARG A 101 2.30 -3.37 8.59
CA ARG A 101 2.52 -4.54 7.74
C ARG A 101 2.88 -4.14 6.31
N THR A 102 2.16 -3.19 5.73
CA THR A 102 2.42 -2.69 4.38
C THR A 102 3.81 -2.04 4.28
N ALA A 103 4.24 -1.30 5.30
CA ALA A 103 5.56 -0.68 5.36
C ALA A 103 6.69 -1.71 5.53
N GLU A 104 6.44 -2.80 6.26
CA GLU A 104 7.38 -3.93 6.38
C GLU A 104 7.49 -4.72 5.06
N GLU A 105 6.35 -4.97 4.39
CA GLU A 105 6.31 -5.66 3.10
C GLU A 105 6.88 -4.79 1.96
N ASN A 106 6.76 -3.46 2.07
CA ASN A 106 7.21 -2.50 1.07
C ASN A 106 8.17 -1.48 1.70
N PRO A 107 9.40 -1.90 2.05
CA PRO A 107 10.37 -1.00 2.66
C PRO A 107 10.67 0.17 1.71
N PRO A 108 10.79 1.40 2.23
CA PRO A 108 11.09 2.54 1.39
C PRO A 108 12.44 2.35 0.70
N PRO A 109 12.56 2.75 -0.58
CA PRO A 109 13.84 2.66 -1.27
C PRO A 109 14.88 3.52 -0.54
N LEU A 110 16.11 3.01 -0.45
CA LEU A 110 17.23 3.75 0.12
C LEU A 110 17.29 5.16 -0.46
N SER A 111 17.44 6.15 0.41
CA SER A 111 17.67 7.53 -0.01
C SER A 111 18.91 7.58 -0.91
N PRO A 112 19.02 8.55 -1.84
CA PRO A 112 20.19 8.66 -2.71
C PRO A 112 21.50 8.76 -1.91
N GLU A 113 21.48 9.44 -0.77
CA GLU A 113 22.61 9.50 0.17
C GLU A 113 22.94 8.13 0.78
N ALA A 114 21.93 7.39 1.22
CA ALA A 114 22.13 6.04 1.78
C ALA A 114 22.69 5.06 0.75
N LYS A 115 22.29 5.18 -0.53
CA LYS A 115 22.87 4.40 -1.63
C LYS A 115 24.35 4.71 -1.83
N GLN A 116 24.74 5.98 -1.84
CA GLN A 116 26.14 6.38 -1.96
C GLN A 116 26.99 5.87 -0.79
N LEU A 117 26.45 5.92 0.44
CA LEU A 117 27.11 5.36 1.61
C LEU A 117 27.28 3.84 1.50
N LEU A 118 26.26 3.12 1.03
CA LEU A 118 26.33 1.69 0.81
C LEU A 118 27.39 1.32 -0.25
N GLU A 119 27.44 2.06 -1.36
CA GLU A 119 28.47 1.87 -2.39
C GLU A 119 29.89 2.11 -1.85
N ARG A 120 30.07 3.19 -1.07
CA ARG A 120 31.36 3.48 -0.43
C ARG A 120 31.77 2.38 0.55
N LYS A 121 30.81 1.88 1.35
CA LYS A 121 31.04 0.75 2.26
C LYS A 121 31.48 -0.49 1.49
N ASN A 122 30.75 -0.87 0.44
CA ASN A 122 31.08 -2.05 -0.37
C ASN A 122 32.46 -1.94 -1.01
N LYS A 123 32.81 -0.74 -1.53
CA LYS A 123 34.15 -0.49 -2.10
C LYS A 123 35.25 -0.59 -1.03
N ALA A 124 35.03 -0.04 0.16
CA ALA A 124 35.99 -0.12 1.26
C ALA A 124 36.17 -1.56 1.75
N GLU A 125 35.10 -2.35 1.84
CA GLU A 125 35.17 -3.77 2.20
C GLU A 125 35.94 -4.59 1.17
N GLN A 126 35.79 -4.28 -0.13
CA GLN A 126 36.55 -4.94 -1.18
C GLN A 126 38.04 -4.63 -1.10
N VAL A 127 38.40 -3.35 -0.93
CA VAL A 127 39.80 -2.93 -0.76
C VAL A 127 40.42 -3.60 0.48
N LEU A 128 39.69 -3.64 1.60
CA LEU A 128 40.17 -4.28 2.82
C LEU A 128 40.46 -5.78 2.59
N LYS A 129 39.62 -6.45 1.80
CA LYS A 129 39.81 -7.88 1.48
C LYS A 129 41.03 -8.10 0.59
N ASP A 130 41.20 -7.28 -0.44
CA ASP A 130 42.36 -7.34 -1.33
C ASP A 130 43.67 -7.10 -0.54
N ASP A 131 43.66 -6.13 0.38
CA ASP A 131 44.80 -5.83 1.25
C ASP A 131 45.11 -6.99 2.21
N GLN A 132 44.08 -7.62 2.80
CA GLN A 132 44.27 -8.81 3.64
C GLN A 132 44.89 -9.97 2.86
N ASP A 133 44.43 -10.21 1.63
CA ASP A 133 44.98 -11.26 0.76
C ASP A 133 46.44 -10.95 0.38
N ASN A 134 46.74 -9.69 0.07
CA ASN A 134 48.11 -9.24 -0.22
C ASN A 134 49.04 -9.43 0.98
N VAL A 135 48.61 -9.02 2.18
CA VAL A 135 49.39 -9.22 3.41
C VAL A 135 49.61 -10.70 3.68
N ALA A 136 48.60 -11.55 3.50
CA ALA A 136 48.72 -13.00 3.66
C ALA A 136 49.71 -13.60 2.66
N GLN A 137 49.68 -13.18 1.40
CA GLN A 137 50.64 -13.62 0.39
C GLN A 137 52.07 -13.16 0.70
N LEU A 138 52.26 -11.90 1.10
CA LEU A 138 53.58 -11.38 1.46
C LEU A 138 54.13 -12.08 2.71
N THR A 139 53.29 -12.35 3.70
CA THR A 139 53.66 -13.10 4.90
C THR A 139 54.10 -14.52 4.56
N ARG A 140 53.38 -15.21 3.67
CA ARG A 140 53.78 -16.54 3.18
C ARG A 140 55.11 -16.50 2.42
N LYS A 141 55.31 -15.50 1.56
CA LYS A 141 56.57 -15.32 0.83
C LYS A 141 57.74 -15.02 1.76
N LEU A 142 57.52 -14.23 2.82
CA LEU A 142 58.53 -13.93 3.84
C LEU A 142 58.88 -15.18 4.66
N ALA A 143 57.89 -15.99 5.04
CA ALA A 143 58.10 -17.24 5.75
C ALA A 143 58.81 -18.31 4.90
N ALA A 144 58.59 -18.30 3.58
CA ALA A 144 59.24 -19.20 2.63
C ALA A 144 60.63 -18.71 2.14
N ALA A 145 61.05 -17.50 2.51
CA ALA A 145 62.35 -16.95 2.10
C ALA A 145 63.49 -17.41 3.03
N PRO A 146 64.63 -17.87 2.49
CA PRO A 146 65.79 -18.25 3.29
C PRO A 146 66.48 -17.04 3.95
N GLU A 147 67.07 -17.25 5.14
CA GLU A 147 67.63 -16.25 6.05
C GLU A 147 68.58 -15.22 5.40
N SER A 148 69.27 -15.57 4.31
CA SER A 148 70.26 -14.71 3.63
C SER A 148 69.68 -13.50 2.88
N LYS A 149 68.35 -13.34 2.83
CA LYS A 149 67.68 -12.19 2.19
C LYS A 149 66.90 -11.29 3.16
N LYS A 150 66.87 -11.63 4.47
CA LYS A 150 66.16 -10.84 5.50
C LYS A 150 66.91 -9.56 5.90
N ASP A 151 68.23 -9.49 5.69
CA ASP A 151 69.07 -8.34 6.09
C ASP A 151 69.21 -7.22 5.05
N ASN A 152 68.57 -7.33 3.87
CA ASN A 152 68.66 -6.31 2.79
C ASN A 152 67.29 -5.70 2.41
N LEU A 153 66.36 -5.67 3.36
CA LEU A 153 65.08 -4.93 3.30
C LEU A 153 65.04 -3.94 4.46
#